data_AF-A0A0A9WNB0-F1
#
_entry.id   AF-A0A0A9WNB0-F1
#
_cell.length_a   1.000
_cell.length_b   1.000
_cell.length_c   1.000
_cell.angle_alpha   90.00
_cell.angle_beta   90.00
_cell.angle_gamma   90.00
#
_symmetry.space_group_name_H-M   'P 1'
#
loop_
_entity.id
_entity.type
_entity.pdbx_description
1 polymer ?
#
loop_
_entity_poly.entity_id
_entity_poly.type
_entity_poly.pdbx_seq_one_letter_code
_entity_poly.pdbx_strand_id
1 'polypeptide(L)'
;MPVRKQEAHRALELLEDYHSKLTRPQDKQLRLAIERVIRIFKSRLFQALLDIQEFYELTLLDDTKSIQQKTAETIRIANKWESSDGPISYNNDMVGGDFRGSA
;
A
#
# COMPACT_ATOMS: atom_id res chain seq x y z
N MET A 1 -10.99 -11.47 10.71
CA MET A 1 -11.53 -12.33 9.62
C MET A 1 -10.55 -12.27 8.44
N PRO A 2 -10.11 -13.41 7.87
CA PRO A 2 -9.19 -13.39 6.74
C PRO A 2 -9.94 -12.93 5.48
N VAL A 3 -9.61 -11.75 4.98
CA VAL A 3 -10.05 -11.27 3.67
C VAL A 3 -9.58 -12.30 2.65
N ARG A 4 -10.51 -12.97 1.97
CA ARG A 4 -10.13 -14.02 1.00
C ARG A 4 -9.38 -13.33 -0.13
N LYS A 5 -8.24 -13.85 -0.61
CA LYS A 5 -7.41 -13.22 -1.66
C LYS A 5 -8.21 -12.74 -2.90
N GLN A 6 -9.35 -13.37 -3.17
CA GLN A 6 -10.32 -12.99 -4.20
C GLN A 6 -10.99 -11.63 -3.95
N GLU A 7 -11.21 -11.24 -2.69
CA GLU A 7 -11.85 -9.98 -2.30
C GLU A 7 -10.90 -8.78 -2.41
N ALA A 8 -9.61 -8.98 -2.11
CA ALA A 8 -8.61 -7.90 -2.18
C ALA A 8 -8.33 -7.46 -3.62
N HIS A 9 -8.17 -8.41 -4.55
CA HIS A 9 -8.02 -8.09 -5.97
C HIS A 9 -9.29 -7.43 -6.53
N ARG A 10 -10.46 -7.97 -6.15
CA ARG A 10 -11.77 -7.42 -6.53
C ARG A 10 -11.96 -5.99 -6.03
N ALA A 11 -11.44 -5.62 -4.86
CA ALA A 11 -11.55 -4.25 -4.34
C ALA A 11 -10.82 -3.23 -5.23
N LEU A 12 -9.62 -3.58 -5.72
CA LEU A 12 -8.86 -2.72 -6.63
C LEU A 12 -9.51 -2.66 -8.02
N GLU A 13 -9.99 -3.80 -8.53
CA GLU A 13 -10.72 -3.89 -9.80
C GLU A 13 -11.97 -3.01 -9.80
N LEU A 14 -12.78 -3.05 -8.73
CA LEU A 14 -13.96 -2.18 -8.59
C LEU A 14 -13.61 -0.68 -8.62
N LEU A 15 -12.47 -0.31 -8.03
CA LEU A 15 -12.01 1.08 -8.02
C LEU A 15 -11.52 1.53 -9.42
N GLU A 16 -10.82 0.64 -10.12
CA GLU A 16 -10.40 0.86 -11.51
C GLU A 16 -11.60 0.94 -12.48
N ASP A 17 -12.61 0.08 -12.27
CA ASP A 17 -13.87 0.09 -13.01
C ASP A 17 -14.67 1.37 -12.78
N TYR A 18 -14.68 1.89 -11.55
CA TYR A 18 -15.32 3.16 -11.26
C TYR A 18 -14.56 4.31 -11.92
N HIS A 19 -13.23 4.31 -11.82
CA HIS A 19 -12.37 5.29 -12.48
C HIS A 19 -12.57 5.33 -14.00
N SER A 20 -12.69 4.17 -14.66
CA SER A 20 -12.89 4.09 -16.12
C SER A 20 -14.25 4.65 -16.59
N LYS A 21 -15.27 4.60 -15.72
CA LYS A 21 -16.62 5.15 -16.00
C LYS A 21 -16.67 6.68 -15.93
N LEU A 22 -15.70 7.33 -15.27
CA LEU A 22 -15.59 8.80 -15.17
C LEU A 22 -15.06 9.42 -16.47
N THR A 23 -15.93 9.53 -17.46
CA THR A 23 -15.61 10.04 -18.80
C THR A 23 -16.03 11.49 -19.00
N ARG A 24 -16.86 12.06 -18.11
CA ARG A 24 -17.37 13.42 -18.26
C ARG A 24 -16.30 14.45 -17.86
N PRO A 25 -16.24 15.63 -18.51
CA PRO A 25 -15.28 16.68 -18.15
C PRO A 25 -15.38 17.14 -16.70
N GLN A 26 -16.59 17.10 -16.14
CA GLN A 26 -16.91 17.49 -14.76
C GLN A 26 -16.28 16.55 -13.72
N ASP A 27 -16.07 15.28 -14.08
CA ASP A 27 -15.55 14.25 -13.19
C ASP A 27 -14.01 14.24 -13.15
N LYS A 28 -13.34 15.11 -13.90
CA LYS A 28 -11.87 15.10 -14.09
C LYS A 28 -11.11 15.15 -12.76
N GLN A 29 -11.53 15.98 -11.81
CA GLN A 29 -10.86 16.08 -10.51
C GLN A 29 -11.00 14.79 -9.68
N LEU A 30 -12.20 14.21 -9.65
CA LEU A 30 -12.45 12.95 -8.97
C LEU A 30 -11.64 11.81 -9.60
N ARG A 31 -11.59 11.76 -10.94
CA ARG A 31 -10.78 10.79 -11.69
C ARG A 31 -9.31 10.84 -11.28
N LEU A 32 -8.71 12.04 -11.26
CA LEU A 32 -7.32 12.25 -10.84
C LEU A 32 -7.07 11.88 -9.38
N ALA A 33 -8.03 12.16 -8.49
CA ALA A 33 -7.94 11.77 -7.09
C ALA A 33 -7.94 10.25 -6.91
N ILE A 34 -8.81 9.53 -7.62
CA ILE A 34 -8.88 8.06 -7.59
C ILE A 34 -7.62 7.45 -8.19
N GLU A 35 -7.13 7.97 -9.32
CA GLU A 35 -5.89 7.53 -9.94
C GLU A 35 -4.71 7.65 -8.96
N ARG A 36 -4.66 8.74 -8.19
CA ARG A 36 -3.65 8.94 -7.14
C ARG A 36 -3.78 7.89 -6.04
N VAL A 37 -4.98 7.57 -5.58
CA VAL A 37 -5.21 6.52 -4.57
C VAL A 37 -4.74 5.16 -5.09
N ILE A 38 -5.11 4.78 -6.32
CA ILE A 38 -4.69 3.53 -6.96
C ILE A 38 -3.17 3.45 -7.04
N ARG A 39 -2.51 4.52 -7.47
CA ARG A 39 -1.05 4.58 -7.60
C ARG A 39 -0.34 4.45 -6.25
N ILE A 40 -0.79 5.16 -5.22
CA ILE A 40 -0.21 5.06 -3.87
C ILE A 40 -0.41 3.64 -3.31
N PHE A 41 -1.61 3.09 -3.47
CA PHE A 41 -1.92 1.73 -3.01
C PHE A 41 -1.02 0.69 -3.70
N LYS A 42 -0.91 0.73 -5.03
CA LYS A 42 -0.02 -0.16 -5.79
C LYS A 42 1.43 -0.01 -5.32
N SER A 43 1.93 1.21 -5.18
CA SER A 43 3.29 1.45 -4.70
C SER A 43 3.54 0.83 -3.32
N ARG A 44 2.62 1.00 -2.37
CA ARG A 44 2.74 0.42 -1.03
C ARG A 44 2.65 -1.11 -1.06
N LEU A 45 1.78 -1.67 -1.90
CA LEU A 45 1.69 -3.12 -2.09
C LEU A 45 3.00 -3.69 -2.65
N PHE A 46 3.57 -3.05 -3.67
CA PHE A 46 4.87 -3.47 -4.21
C PHE A 46 5.98 -3.37 -3.17
N GLN A 47 6.04 -2.29 -2.39
CA GLN A 47 7.00 -2.17 -1.29
C GLN A 47 6.84 -3.30 -0.27
N ALA A 48 5.61 -3.59 0.17
CA ALA A 48 5.37 -4.69 1.11
C ALA A 48 5.79 -6.06 0.53
N LEU A 49 5.60 -6.29 -0.77
CA LEU A 49 6.05 -7.50 -1.44
C LEU A 49 7.58 -7.58 -1.54
N LEU A 50 8.25 -6.45 -1.80
CA LEU A 50 9.72 -6.37 -1.81
C LEU A 50 10.29 -6.62 -0.41
N ASP A 51 9.69 -6.07 0.65
CA ASP A 51 10.11 -6.31 2.03
C ASP A 51 10.03 -7.82 2.38
N ILE A 52 8.98 -8.52 1.92
CA ILE A 52 8.84 -9.97 2.09
C ILE A 52 9.94 -10.71 1.30
N GLN A 53 10.19 -10.30 0.06
CA GLN A 53 11.21 -10.92 -0.79
C GLN A 53 12.61 -10.73 -0.20
N GLU A 54 12.95 -9.52 0.23
CA GLU A 54 14.24 -9.19 0.87
C GLU A 54 14.43 -10.05 2.14
N PHE A 55 13.42 -10.15 2.99
CA PHE A 55 13.46 -11.03 4.16
C PHE A 55 13.69 -12.50 3.78
N TYR A 56 13.00 -13.00 2.75
CA TYR A 56 13.19 -14.36 2.28
C TYR A 56 14.62 -14.61 1.81
N GLU A 57 15.19 -13.69 1.02
CA GLU A 57 16.54 -13.80 0.47
C GLU A 57 17.64 -13.62 1.54
N LEU A 58 17.54 -12.61 2.40
CA LEU A 58 18.58 -12.28 3.37
C LEU A 58 18.53 -13.12 4.65
N THR A 59 17.36 -13.65 5.02
CA THR A 59 17.21 -14.44 6.26
C THR A 59 16.96 -15.90 5.96
N LEU A 60 15.98 -16.24 5.11
CA LEU A 60 15.55 -17.63 4.97
C LEU A 60 16.45 -18.44 4.01
N LEU A 61 16.93 -17.83 2.93
CA LEU A 61 17.86 -18.47 1.98
C LEU A 61 19.33 -18.43 2.42
N ASP A 62 19.67 -17.70 3.48
CA ASP A 62 21.05 -17.66 3.98
C ASP A 62 21.41 -18.96 4.72
N ASP A 63 22.21 -19.81 4.08
CA ASP A 63 22.66 -21.10 4.64
C ASP A 63 23.68 -20.95 5.78
N THR A 64 24.26 -19.76 5.96
CA THR A 64 25.19 -19.49 7.07
C THR A 64 24.46 -19.23 8.39
N LYS A 65 23.16 -18.91 8.35
CA LYS A 65 22.33 -18.66 9.53
C LYS A 65 21.77 -19.95 10.10
N SER A 66 21.90 -20.12 11.41
CA SER A 66 21.25 -21.21 12.14
C SER A 66 19.73 -21.04 12.16
N ILE A 67 19.01 -22.14 12.35
CA ILE A 67 17.54 -22.11 12.46
C ILE A 67 17.08 -21.19 13.60
N GLN A 68 17.82 -21.15 14.71
CA GLN A 68 17.52 -20.27 15.85
C GLN A 68 17.65 -18.80 15.46
N GLN A 69 18.68 -18.44 14.68
CA GLN A 69 18.86 -17.08 14.19
C GLN A 69 17.76 -16.70 13.19
N LYS A 70 17.44 -17.57 12.22
CA LYS A 70 16.33 -17.36 11.29
C LYS A 70 15.01 -17.14 12.04
N THR A 71 14.76 -17.93 13.08
CA THR A 71 13.56 -17.81 13.92
C THR A 71 13.51 -16.45 14.63
N ALA A 72 14.61 -16.02 15.25
CA ALA A 72 14.68 -14.75 15.95
C ALA A 72 14.47 -13.55 15.01
N GLU A 73 15.07 -13.58 13.81
CA GLU A 73 14.89 -12.55 12.79
C GLU A 73 13.43 -12.52 12.27
N THR A 74 12.82 -13.69 12.08
CA THR A 74 11.41 -13.83 11.67
C THR A 74 10.45 -13.21 12.69
N ILE A 75 10.67 -13.47 13.99
CA ILE A 75 9.83 -12.88 15.05
C ILE A 75 10.00 -11.35 15.08
N ARG A 76 11.23 -10.84 14.90
CA ARG A 76 11.49 -9.40 14.89
C ARG A 76 10.77 -8.69 13.74
N ILE A 77 10.81 -9.24 12.53
CA ILE A 77 10.14 -8.61 11.38
C ILE A 77 8.62 -8.65 11.52
N ALA A 78 8.06 -9.74 12.07
CA ALA A 78 6.63 -9.83 12.38
C ALA A 78 6.20 -8.72 13.37
N ASN A 79 6.91 -8.58 14.51
CA ASN A 79 6.62 -7.53 15.49
C ASN A 79 6.74 -6.12 14.90
N LYS A 80 7.71 -5.90 14.00
CA LYS A 80 7.89 -4.62 13.30
C LYS A 80 6.68 -4.29 12.41
N TRP A 81 6.19 -5.27 11.66
CA TRP A 81 5.01 -5.09 10.81
C TRP A 81 3.72 -4.90 11.61
N GLU A 82 3.58 -5.57 12.75
CA GLU A 82 2.44 -5.36 13.66
C GLU A 82 2.44 -3.97 14.31
N SER A 83 3.63 -3.40 14.56
CA SER A 83 3.78 -2.05 15.14
C SER A 83 3.65 -0.93 14.11
N SER A 84 3.76 -1.25 12.81
CA SER A 84 3.60 -0.28 11.74
C SER A 84 2.11 -0.15 11.43
N ASP A 85 1.53 0.99 11.80
CA ASP A 85 0.12 1.29 11.60
C ASP A 85 -0.29 0.98 10.14
N GLY A 86 -1.44 0.31 9.97
CA GLY A 86 -1.80 -0.43 8.75
C GLY A 86 -1.72 0.35 7.42
N PRO A 87 -2.01 -0.30 6.28
CA PRO A 87 -1.66 0.20 4.94
C PRO A 87 -2.28 1.55 4.53
N ILE A 88 -3.14 2.17 5.34
CA ILE A 88 -3.75 3.47 5.08
C ILE A 88 -3.73 4.35 6.35
N SER A 89 -2.54 4.81 6.75
CA SER A 89 -2.47 6.06 7.52
C SER A 89 -2.73 7.23 6.56
N TYR A 90 -3.88 7.90 6.72
CA TYR A 90 -4.23 9.12 6.00
C TYR A 90 -3.42 10.28 6.59
N ASN A 91 -2.31 10.64 5.93
CA ASN A 91 -1.64 11.91 6.22
C ASN A 91 -2.51 13.03 5.64
N ASN A 92 -3.14 13.81 6.52
CA ASN A 92 -4.04 14.91 6.19
C ASN A 92 -3.32 16.16 5.64
N ASP A 93 -2.01 16.08 5.35
CA ASP A 93 -1.15 17.24 5.11
C ASP A 93 -1.11 17.73 3.64
N MET A 94 -2.12 17.43 2.81
CA MET A 94 -2.14 17.88 1.40
C MET A 94 -3.39 18.66 0.97
N VAL A 95 -4.16 19.24 1.90
CA VAL A 95 -5.21 20.22 1.57
C VAL A 95 -4.95 21.52 2.34
N GLY A 96 -3.93 22.25 1.89
CA GLY A 96 -3.57 23.57 2.43
C GLY A 96 -2.81 24.38 1.38
N GLY A 97 -3.39 24.50 0.18
CA GLY A 97 -2.85 25.33 -0.91
C GLY A 97 -3.75 26.54 -1.13
N ASP A 98 -3.29 27.68 -0.63
CA ASP A 98 -3.79 29.05 -0.74
C ASP A 98 -4.79 29.37 -1.87
N PHE A 99 -6.03 29.70 -1.50
CA PHE A 99 -6.88 30.64 -2.25
C PHE A 99 -6.78 32.01 -1.58
N ARG A 100 -5.68 32.71 -1.84
CA ARG A 100 -5.53 34.12 -1.51
C ARG A 100 -6.27 34.93 -2.58
N GLY A 101 -7.40 35.52 -2.19
CA GLY A 101 -8.19 36.40 -3.03
C GLY A 101 -7.37 37.54 -3.62
N SER A 102 -7.68 37.89 -4.86
CA SER A 102 -7.28 39.15 -5.47
C SER A 102 -8.40 39.64 -6.38
N ALA A 103 -8.66 40.95 -6.23
CA ALA A 103 -9.66 41.81 -6.86
C ALA A 103 -11.06 41.79 -6.22
#